data_AF-A0A938NTH5-F1
#
_entry.id   AF-A0A938NTH5-F1
#
_cell.length_a   1.000
_cell.length_b   1.000
_cell.length_c   1.000
_cell.angle_alpha   90.00
_cell.angle_beta   90.00
_cell.angle_gamma   90.00
#
_symmetry.space_group_name_H-M   'P 1'
#
loop_
_entity.id
_entity.type
_entity.pdbx_description
1 polymer ?
#
loop_
_entity_poly.entity_id
_entity_poly.type
_entity_poly.pdbx_seq_one_letter_code
_entity_poly.pdbx_strand_id
1 'polypeptide(L)'
;KKTLAPVDGYLHVGPSGAGHFVKMIHNGIEYGMLQAYAEGFELLNGKKAFNLDLYKISKLWGQGSVIRSWLLDLAVNVFETNPKLDGIEGYVEDSGEGRWTVAEAIEQSVPAPVITASLLHRFASRQPESFCSQTIAALRKQFGGHGIKNK
;
A
#
# COMPACT_ATOMS: atom_id res chain seq x y z
N LYS A 1 -13.74 -16.49 -31.10
CA LYS A 1 -12.99 -15.45 -30.35
C LYS A 1 -12.24 -16.14 -29.21
N LYS A 2 -10.92 -16.30 -29.30
CA LYS A 2 -10.12 -16.66 -28.11
C LYS A 2 -10.21 -15.47 -27.16
N THR A 3 -10.79 -15.66 -25.99
CA THR A 3 -10.81 -14.63 -24.94
C THR A 3 -9.40 -14.47 -24.38
N LEU A 4 -9.03 -13.25 -23.93
CA LEU A 4 -7.77 -12.99 -23.23
C LEU A 4 -7.79 -13.54 -21.80
N ALA A 5 -8.96 -13.91 -21.28
CA ALA A 5 -9.07 -14.52 -19.97
C ALA A 5 -8.47 -15.95 -19.98
N PRO A 6 -7.71 -16.34 -18.95
CA PRO A 6 -7.27 -17.71 -18.81
C PRO A 6 -8.47 -18.67 -18.73
N VAL A 7 -8.22 -19.96 -18.94
CA VAL A 7 -9.24 -21.00 -18.71
C VAL A 7 -9.76 -20.83 -17.28
N ASP A 8 -11.09 -20.79 -17.14
CA ASP A 8 -11.81 -20.52 -15.89
C ASP A 8 -11.53 -19.14 -15.24
N GLY A 9 -10.95 -18.20 -15.98
CA GLY A 9 -10.66 -16.83 -15.54
C GLY A 9 -11.85 -15.87 -15.58
N TYR A 10 -13.08 -16.37 -15.51
CA TYR A 10 -14.30 -15.57 -15.54
C TYR A 10 -15.41 -16.21 -14.71
N LEU A 11 -16.27 -15.38 -14.14
CA LEU A 11 -17.42 -15.82 -13.33
C LEU A 11 -18.56 -14.82 -13.47
N HIS A 12 -19.80 -15.30 -13.58
CA HIS A 12 -20.99 -14.46 -13.47
C HIS A 12 -21.33 -14.28 -11.98
N VAL A 13 -21.12 -13.07 -11.45
CA VAL A 13 -21.14 -12.79 -10.01
C VAL A 13 -22.42 -12.15 -9.47
N GLY A 14 -23.46 -11.97 -10.30
CA GLY A 14 -24.74 -11.42 -9.84
C GLY A 14 -25.45 -10.56 -10.89
N PRO A 15 -26.40 -9.69 -10.46
CA PRO A 15 -27.13 -8.80 -11.36
C PRO A 15 -26.23 -7.73 -11.99
N SER A 16 -26.81 -6.89 -12.85
CA SER A 16 -26.11 -5.75 -13.47
C SER A 16 -25.40 -4.89 -12.41
N GLY A 17 -24.14 -4.55 -12.66
CA GLY A 17 -23.28 -3.81 -11.73
C GLY A 17 -22.46 -4.68 -10.75
N ALA A 18 -22.87 -5.92 -10.47
CA ALA A 18 -22.17 -6.78 -9.49
C ALA A 18 -20.71 -7.07 -9.86
N GLY A 19 -20.42 -7.26 -11.16
CA GLY A 19 -19.05 -7.46 -11.64
C GLY A 19 -18.14 -6.25 -11.37
N HIS A 20 -18.66 -5.04 -11.57
CA HIS A 20 -17.93 -3.81 -11.29
C HIS A 20 -17.69 -3.65 -9.78
N PHE A 21 -18.73 -3.89 -8.96
CA PHE A 21 -18.63 -3.87 -7.51
C PHE A 21 -17.52 -4.82 -6.99
N VAL A 22 -17.56 -6.09 -7.41
CA VAL A 22 -16.55 -7.09 -7.01
C VAL A 22 -15.14 -6.66 -7.44
N LYS A 23 -14.99 -6.08 -8.65
CA LYS A 23 -13.70 -5.57 -9.12
C LYS A 23 -13.21 -4.38 -8.31
N MET A 24 -14.10 -3.47 -7.91
CA MET A 24 -13.72 -2.32 -7.08
C MET A 24 -13.21 -2.77 -5.70
N ILE A 25 -13.90 -3.72 -5.06
CA ILE A 25 -13.44 -4.32 -3.80
C ILE A 25 -12.11 -5.05 -3.98
N HIS A 26 -11.92 -5.79 -5.07
CA HIS A 26 -10.63 -6.42 -5.40
C HIS A 26 -9.49 -5.39 -5.46
N ASN A 27 -9.67 -4.28 -6.16
CA ASN A 27 -8.68 -3.20 -6.21
C ASN A 27 -8.44 -2.57 -4.83
N GLY A 28 -9.47 -2.46 -3.99
CA GLY A 28 -9.32 -2.03 -2.59
C GLY A 28 -8.46 -2.98 -1.75
N ILE A 29 -8.59 -4.30 -1.94
CA ILE A 29 -7.75 -5.30 -1.26
C ILE A 29 -6.28 -5.13 -1.65
N GLU A 30 -5.99 -4.88 -2.94
CA GLU A 30 -4.63 -4.66 -3.44
C GLU A 30 -3.92 -3.51 -2.71
N TYR A 31 -4.64 -2.45 -2.29
CA TYR A 31 -4.04 -1.34 -1.55
C TYR A 31 -3.42 -1.79 -0.22
N GLY A 32 -4.14 -2.65 0.50
CA GLY A 32 -3.67 -3.22 1.76
C GLY A 32 -2.50 -4.17 1.56
N MET A 33 -2.54 -5.01 0.53
CA MET A 33 -1.45 -5.93 0.21
C MET A 33 -0.16 -5.19 -0.18
N LEU A 34 -0.27 -4.17 -1.03
CA LEU A 34 0.83 -3.28 -1.40
C LEU A 34 1.46 -2.63 -0.17
N GLN A 35 0.62 -2.08 0.72
CA GLN A 35 1.08 -1.43 1.93
C GLN A 35 1.82 -2.40 2.85
N ALA A 36 1.28 -3.60 3.07
CA ALA A 36 1.92 -4.62 3.90
C ALA A 36 3.30 -5.05 3.37
N TYR A 37 3.44 -5.20 2.05
CA TYR A 37 4.76 -5.45 1.45
C TYR A 37 5.72 -4.28 1.66
N ALA A 38 5.29 -3.06 1.37
CA ALA A 38 6.13 -1.87 1.48
C ALA A 38 6.64 -1.67 2.92
N GLU A 39 5.76 -1.80 3.92
CA GLU A 39 6.13 -1.72 5.34
C GLU A 39 7.13 -2.82 5.72
N GLY A 40 6.91 -4.06 5.26
CA GLY A 40 7.83 -5.17 5.51
C GLY A 40 9.22 -4.92 4.91
N PHE A 41 9.30 -4.46 3.65
CA PHE A 41 10.57 -4.16 3.00
C PHE A 41 11.27 -2.95 3.63
N GLU A 42 10.53 -1.92 4.06
CA GLU A 42 11.10 -0.77 4.78
C GLU A 42 11.74 -1.21 6.11
N LEU A 43 11.09 -2.10 6.87
CA LEU A 43 11.66 -2.66 8.09
C LEU A 43 12.95 -3.45 7.83
N LEU A 44 12.98 -4.29 6.79
CA LEU A 44 14.17 -5.03 6.40
C LEU A 44 15.30 -4.08 5.98
N ASN A 45 14.98 -3.08 5.16
CA ASN A 45 15.92 -2.06 4.73
C ASN A 45 16.47 -1.25 5.92
N GLY A 46 15.62 -0.92 6.90
CA GLY A 46 15.98 -0.17 8.09
C GLY A 46 16.97 -0.90 9.01
N LYS A 47 17.01 -2.24 8.96
CA LYS A 47 17.95 -3.05 9.75
C LYS A 47 19.34 -3.14 9.09
N LYS A 48 20.02 -2.00 8.98
CA LYS A 48 21.32 -1.84 8.30
C LYS A 48 22.41 -2.79 8.81
N ALA A 49 22.39 -3.16 10.09
CA ALA A 49 23.37 -4.06 10.71
C ALA A 49 23.46 -5.45 10.05
N PHE A 50 22.41 -5.90 9.35
CA PHE A 50 22.38 -7.22 8.71
C PHE A 50 22.72 -7.19 7.21
N ASN A 51 22.87 -6.00 6.61
CA ASN A 51 23.21 -5.83 5.19
C ASN A 51 22.40 -6.77 4.27
N LEU A 52 21.07 -6.74 4.42
CA LEU A 52 20.17 -7.68 3.75
C LEU A 52 20.03 -7.39 2.25
N ASP A 53 19.98 -8.46 1.45
CA ASP A 53 19.75 -8.42 0.01
C ASP A 53 18.25 -8.61 -0.27
N LEU A 54 17.51 -7.49 -0.48
CA LEU A 54 16.06 -7.51 -0.64
C LEU A 54 15.61 -8.22 -1.93
N TYR A 55 16.43 -8.19 -2.99
CA TYR A 55 16.16 -8.96 -4.22
C TYR A 55 16.18 -10.47 -3.94
N LYS A 56 17.24 -10.97 -3.29
CA LYS A 56 17.32 -12.40 -2.95
C LYS A 56 16.23 -12.83 -1.97
N ILE A 57 15.90 -12.00 -0.99
CA ILE A 57 14.85 -12.31 0.00
C ILE A 57 13.48 -12.38 -0.68
N SER A 58 13.11 -11.38 -1.49
CA SER A 58 11.83 -11.38 -2.21
C SER A 58 11.73 -12.56 -3.18
N LYS A 59 12.81 -12.90 -3.88
CA LYS A 59 12.87 -14.08 -4.77
C LYS A 59 12.72 -15.39 -3.99
N LEU A 60 13.35 -15.50 -2.82
CA LEU A 60 13.20 -16.65 -1.93
C LEU A 60 11.75 -16.82 -1.46
N TRP A 61 11.06 -15.73 -1.13
CA TRP A 61 9.65 -15.80 -0.73
C TRP A 61 8.73 -16.29 -1.86
N GLY A 62 9.10 -16.11 -3.13
CA GLY A 62 8.41 -16.76 -4.24
C GLY A 62 8.46 -18.29 -4.20
N GLN A 63 9.43 -18.88 -3.48
CA GLN A 63 9.66 -20.32 -3.40
C GLN A 63 8.95 -20.95 -2.20
N GLY A 64 7.63 -21.17 -2.32
CA GLY A 64 6.86 -21.96 -1.37
C GLY A 64 6.37 -21.22 -0.12
N SER A 65 6.66 -19.92 0.03
CA SER A 65 6.09 -19.13 1.13
C SER A 65 4.57 -18.98 0.99
N VAL A 66 3.91 -18.61 2.09
CA VAL A 66 2.47 -18.29 2.13
C VAL A 66 2.16 -16.99 1.39
N ILE A 67 3.08 -16.02 1.41
CA ILE A 67 2.88 -14.71 0.77
C ILE A 67 3.25 -14.71 -0.72
N ARG A 68 3.58 -15.87 -1.32
CA ARG A 68 3.83 -15.96 -2.76
C ARG A 68 2.63 -15.45 -3.55
N SER A 69 2.87 -14.56 -4.51
CA SER A 69 1.83 -13.92 -5.31
C SER A 69 2.44 -13.24 -6.52
N TRP A 70 1.64 -12.96 -7.56
CA TRP A 70 2.07 -12.14 -8.68
C TRP A 70 2.57 -10.76 -8.24
N LEU A 71 1.94 -10.18 -7.21
CA LEU A 71 2.39 -8.91 -6.65
C LEU A 71 3.81 -8.98 -6.05
N LEU A 72 4.16 -10.10 -5.40
CA LEU A 72 5.52 -10.33 -4.94
C LEU A 72 6.50 -10.45 -6.11
N ASP A 73 6.11 -11.12 -7.20
CA ASP A 73 6.95 -11.22 -8.41
C ASP A 73 7.24 -9.83 -9.01
N LEU A 74 6.29 -8.90 -8.96
CA LEU A 74 6.54 -7.51 -9.35
C LEU A 74 7.58 -6.83 -8.44
N ALA A 75 7.52 -7.05 -7.13
CA ALA A 75 8.53 -6.53 -6.20
C ALA A 75 9.92 -7.10 -6.49
N VAL A 76 10.02 -8.40 -6.83
CA VAL A 76 11.29 -9.03 -7.26
C VAL A 76 11.88 -8.30 -8.46
N ASN A 77 11.07 -8.01 -9.49
CA ASN A 77 11.52 -7.31 -10.69
C ASN A 77 12.01 -5.88 -10.38
N VAL A 78 11.33 -5.19 -9.47
CA VAL A 78 11.76 -3.85 -9.02
C VAL A 78 13.12 -3.93 -8.33
N PHE A 79 13.31 -4.85 -7.39
CA PHE A 79 14.59 -4.97 -6.67
C PHE A 79 15.73 -5.54 -7.51
N GLU A 80 15.44 -6.32 -8.55
CA GLU A 80 16.45 -6.80 -9.50
C GLU A 80 17.09 -5.64 -10.26
N THR A 81 16.26 -4.69 -10.69
CA THR A 81 16.68 -3.58 -11.55
C THR A 81 17.10 -2.34 -10.76
N ASN A 82 16.45 -2.08 -9.61
CA ASN A 82 16.72 -0.93 -8.76
C ASN A 82 16.61 -1.31 -7.27
N PRO A 83 17.60 -2.04 -6.70
CA PRO A 83 17.54 -2.56 -5.33
C PRO A 83 17.49 -1.47 -4.25
N LYS A 84 17.87 -0.23 -4.58
CA LYS A 84 17.86 0.92 -3.67
C LYS A 84 16.71 1.88 -3.91
N LEU A 85 15.89 1.62 -4.94
CA LEU A 85 14.82 2.52 -5.40
C LEU A 85 15.36 3.93 -5.73
N ASP A 86 16.60 4.03 -6.21
CA ASP A 86 17.25 5.29 -6.53
C ASP A 86 16.44 6.04 -7.61
N GLY A 87 16.24 7.35 -7.40
CA GLY A 87 15.48 8.20 -8.32
C GLY A 87 13.95 8.08 -8.25
N ILE A 88 13.42 7.29 -7.31
CA ILE A 88 11.97 7.16 -7.08
C ILE A 88 11.59 8.02 -5.87
N GLU A 89 10.65 8.96 -6.07
CA GLU A 89 10.09 9.74 -4.97
C GLU A 89 9.12 8.88 -4.15
N GLY A 90 9.12 9.06 -2.83
CA GLY A 90 8.16 8.43 -1.91
C GLY A 90 6.75 9.03 -2.00
N TYR A 91 6.25 9.29 -3.21
CA TYR A 91 4.95 9.86 -3.50
C TYR A 91 4.09 8.79 -4.18
N VAL A 92 2.92 8.48 -3.61
CA VAL A 92 2.06 7.41 -4.09
C VAL A 92 0.69 7.95 -4.51
N GLU A 93 0.37 7.83 -5.80
CA GLU A 93 -0.95 8.17 -6.34
C GLU A 93 -2.04 7.17 -5.92
N ASP A 94 -3.31 7.58 -6.09
CA ASP A 94 -4.47 6.71 -5.93
C ASP A 94 -5.43 6.95 -7.09
N SER A 95 -5.83 5.88 -7.77
CA SER A 95 -6.75 5.91 -8.92
C SER A 95 -8.23 6.00 -8.50
N GLY A 96 -8.51 6.11 -7.19
CA GLY A 96 -9.84 6.33 -6.62
C GLY A 96 -10.53 5.07 -6.07
N GLU A 97 -10.12 3.86 -6.46
CA GLU A 97 -10.78 2.61 -6.02
C GLU A 97 -10.59 2.34 -4.53
N GLY A 98 -9.43 2.72 -3.97
CA GLY A 98 -9.21 2.69 -2.52
C GLY A 98 -10.16 3.62 -1.78
N ARG A 99 -10.38 4.84 -2.31
CA ARG A 99 -11.35 5.81 -1.72
C ARG A 99 -12.76 5.26 -1.77
N TRP A 100 -13.16 4.76 -2.93
CA TRP A 100 -14.48 4.17 -3.12
C TRP A 100 -14.70 2.99 -2.17
N THR A 101 -13.73 2.09 -2.04
CA THR A 101 -13.83 0.92 -1.15
C THR A 101 -13.99 1.32 0.31
N VAL A 102 -13.26 2.33 0.77
CA VAL A 102 -13.38 2.85 2.15
C VAL A 102 -14.74 3.53 2.36
N ALA A 103 -15.23 4.28 1.38
CA ALA A 103 -16.56 4.88 1.45
C ALA A 103 -17.67 3.82 1.52
N GLU A 104 -17.57 2.78 0.69
CA GLU A 104 -18.50 1.64 0.70
C GLU A 104 -18.46 0.88 2.04
N ALA A 105 -17.27 0.69 2.62
CA ALA A 105 -17.13 0.07 3.93
C ALA A 105 -17.85 0.87 5.03
N ILE A 106 -17.80 2.21 4.97
CA ILE A 106 -18.53 3.08 5.90
C ILE A 106 -20.04 2.96 5.69
N GLU A 107 -20.52 3.00 4.44
CA GLU A 107 -21.94 2.87 4.10
C GLU A 107 -22.52 1.55 4.63
N GLN A 108 -21.78 0.45 4.49
CA GLN A 108 -22.18 -0.85 5.01
C GLN A 108 -21.92 -1.03 6.52
N SER A 109 -21.32 -0.05 7.20
CA SER A 109 -20.86 -0.16 8.59
C SER A 109 -19.92 -1.35 8.84
N VAL A 110 -19.06 -1.66 7.86
CA VAL A 110 -18.06 -2.74 7.91
C VAL A 110 -16.67 -2.16 8.25
N PRO A 111 -15.98 -2.67 9.27
CA PRO A 111 -14.64 -2.19 9.60
C PRO A 111 -13.60 -2.65 8.55
N ALA A 112 -12.97 -1.72 7.85
CA ALA A 112 -11.92 -1.97 6.86
C ALA A 112 -10.56 -1.31 7.21
N PRO A 113 -9.99 -1.54 8.41
CA PRO A 113 -8.87 -0.75 8.94
C PRO A 113 -7.60 -0.81 8.07
N VAL A 114 -7.29 -1.97 7.47
CA VAL A 114 -6.07 -2.14 6.65
C VAL A 114 -6.16 -1.32 5.36
N ILE A 115 -7.30 -1.40 4.66
CA ILE A 115 -7.53 -0.65 3.42
C ILE A 115 -7.54 0.85 3.74
N THR A 116 -8.23 1.26 4.80
CA THR A 116 -8.26 2.66 5.25
C THR A 116 -6.87 3.20 5.57
N ALA A 117 -6.07 2.47 6.36
CA ALA A 117 -4.73 2.90 6.72
C ALA A 117 -3.82 3.02 5.48
N SER A 118 -3.91 2.06 4.55
CA SER A 118 -3.15 2.10 3.30
C SER A 118 -3.52 3.29 2.40
N LEU A 119 -4.80 3.70 2.40
CA LEU A 119 -5.25 4.91 1.69
C LEU A 119 -4.71 6.17 2.36
N LEU A 120 -4.78 6.26 3.69
CA LEU A 120 -4.26 7.40 4.44
C LEU A 120 -2.75 7.57 4.30
N HIS A 121 -1.99 6.46 4.20
CA HIS A 121 -0.54 6.51 3.92
C HIS A 121 -0.26 7.23 2.58
N ARG A 122 -1.05 6.95 1.54
CA ARG A 122 -0.94 7.64 0.25
C ARG A 122 -1.26 9.13 0.37
N PHE A 123 -2.22 9.53 1.20
CA PHE A 123 -2.47 10.96 1.41
C PHE A 123 -1.31 11.63 2.13
N ALA A 124 -0.75 10.98 3.14
CA ALA A 124 0.41 11.47 3.88
C ALA A 124 1.64 11.61 2.96
N SER A 125 1.85 10.66 2.03
CA SER A 125 2.98 10.71 1.09
C SER A 125 2.95 11.94 0.16
N ARG A 126 1.78 12.55 -0.04
CA ARG A 126 1.58 13.75 -0.89
C ARG A 126 1.62 15.05 -0.11
N GLN A 127 1.86 14.98 1.21
CA GLN A 127 1.92 16.15 2.09
C GLN A 127 3.35 16.33 2.61
N PRO A 128 4.25 16.98 1.84
CA PRO A 128 5.61 17.29 2.32
C PRO A 128 5.62 18.04 3.65
N GLU A 129 4.60 18.87 3.89
CA GLU A 129 4.37 19.55 5.16
C GLU A 129 2.92 19.33 5.61
N SER A 130 2.73 18.93 6.86
CA SER A 130 1.40 18.71 7.42
C SER A 130 1.06 19.81 8.44
N PHE A 131 0.06 20.63 8.13
CA PHE A 131 -0.48 21.61 9.07
C PHE A 131 -0.98 20.95 10.37
N CYS A 132 -1.48 19.71 10.28
CA CYS A 132 -1.84 18.90 11.44
C CYS A 132 -0.62 18.68 12.35
N SER A 133 0.49 18.20 11.79
CA SER A 133 1.74 17.99 12.53
C SER A 133 2.30 19.30 13.12
N GLN A 134 2.23 20.41 12.38
CA GLN A 134 2.63 21.73 12.88
C GLN A 134 1.77 22.18 14.06
N THR A 135 0.45 22.01 13.95
CA THR A 135 -0.49 22.34 15.03
C THR A 135 -0.21 21.51 16.27
N ILE A 136 0.02 20.20 16.11
CA ILE A 136 0.40 19.32 17.22
C ILE A 136 1.72 19.78 17.86
N ALA A 137 2.75 20.10 17.07
CA ALA A 137 4.02 20.59 17.59
C ALA A 137 3.86 21.91 18.35
N ALA A 138 3.07 22.85 17.83
CA ALA A 138 2.78 24.12 18.47
C ALA A 138 2.04 23.93 19.80
N LEU A 139 0.99 23.10 19.83
CA LEU A 139 0.24 22.81 21.05
C LEU A 139 1.14 22.14 22.10
N ARG A 140 1.94 21.14 21.71
CA ARG A 140 2.90 20.46 22.61
C ARG A 140 3.91 21.42 23.22
N LYS A 141 4.32 22.47 22.50
CA LYS A 141 5.14 23.55 23.07
C LYS A 141 4.33 24.38 24.08
N GLN A 142 3.10 24.75 23.75
CA GLN A 142 2.26 25.60 24.60
C GLN A 142 1.91 24.94 25.94
N PHE A 143 1.40 23.70 25.94
CA PHE A 143 0.97 23.05 27.19
C PHE A 143 2.07 22.25 27.89
N GLY A 144 3.09 21.78 27.16
CA GLY A 144 4.09 20.84 27.68
C GLY A 144 5.53 21.33 27.61
N GLY A 145 5.79 22.54 27.10
CA GLY A 145 7.14 23.10 26.96
C GLY A 145 8.04 22.33 25.99
N HIS A 146 7.49 21.46 25.13
CA HIS A 146 8.27 20.69 24.17
C HIS A 146 8.97 21.60 23.13
N GLY A 147 10.19 21.22 22.73
CA GLY A 147 10.92 21.92 21.67
C GLY A 147 10.25 21.80 20.31
N ILE A 148 10.39 22.85 19.49
CA ILE A 148 9.96 22.88 18.08
C ILE A 148 11.20 22.98 17.19
N LYS A 149 11.21 22.27 16.07
CA LYS A 149 12.21 22.44 15.01
C LYS A 149 11.77 23.56 14.07
N ASN A 150 12.65 24.50 13.79
CA ASN A 150 12.42 25.54 12.78
C ASN A 150 12.86 25.03 11.41
N LYS A 151 12.29 25.60 10.35
CA LYS A 151 12.68 25.34 8.96
C LYS A 151 13.96 26.07 8.59
#